data_AF-A0A7C1FZN3-F1
#
_entry.id   AF-A0A7C1FZN3-F1
#
_cell.length_a   1.000
_cell.length_b   1.000
_cell.length_c   1.000
_cell.angle_alpha   90.00
_cell.angle_beta   90.00
_cell.angle_gamma   90.00
#
_symmetry.space_group_name_H-M   'P 1'
#
loop_
_entity.id
_entity.type
_entity.pdbx_description
1 polymer ?
#
loop_
_entity_poly.entity_id
_entity_poly.type
_entity_poly.pdbx_seq_one_letter_code
_entity_poly.pdbx_strand_id
1 'polypeptide(L)'
;TTKPAPWIPPPNRPYLIRSTDGGSKWDAWKYIDTTGWLVGNLIDSPMATPAVSDNGTFFCVYPSYLLSQSVYARLLLTTSDDGGNSFVYHEVMKITKPADGPLAKKGYQLVTDPSDPGHLLFCSHASTYGDMDIFIVESFDEGISWTEAVRVNDDEQGNGKMQDLVWADFDNDGNLIVNWRDRRNAEGTGYETACEIWGAYRKKDSATFSPNFRISDTLVEYDDVLSSSGNDFMCVKLRNDTLYSVWGDTRNGKLNIWFQRMKVPGDHINSTQYRLSKSIPQINIYPNPAHDMVTFEGDEMEHVRVFDIHGRTVLNQPVRSQKDMLDIDGLPAGLYFIRVKTKKRIFVTRLIVD
;
A
#
# COMPACT_ATOMS: atom_id res chain seq x y z
N THR A 1 2.59 3.10 -9.72
CA THR A 1 2.75 1.64 -9.76
C THR A 1 1.72 1.02 -10.72
N THR A 2 1.80 1.27 -12.02
CA THR A 2 0.83 0.66 -12.94
C THR A 2 1.50 -0.45 -13.72
N LYS A 3 1.20 -1.70 -13.34
CA LYS A 3 1.39 -2.85 -14.22
C LYS A 3 0.69 -2.56 -15.55
N PRO A 4 1.35 -2.72 -16.70
CA PRO A 4 0.74 -2.53 -18.01
C PRO A 4 -0.42 -3.51 -18.20
N ALA A 5 -1.41 -3.11 -18.99
CA ALA A 5 -2.54 -3.99 -19.25
C ALA A 5 -2.07 -5.28 -19.94
N PRO A 6 -2.65 -6.47 -19.62
CA PRO A 6 -2.17 -7.76 -20.13
C PRO A 6 -2.14 -7.90 -21.66
N TRP A 7 -2.87 -7.05 -22.39
CA TRP A 7 -2.94 -7.07 -23.86
C TRP A 7 -1.90 -6.17 -24.55
N ILE A 8 -1.04 -5.46 -23.81
CA ILE A 8 0.02 -4.65 -24.42
C ILE A 8 1.26 -5.54 -24.68
N PRO A 9 1.81 -5.56 -25.90
CA PRO A 9 3.00 -6.36 -26.21
C PRO A 9 4.26 -5.88 -25.46
N PRO A 10 5.13 -6.80 -24.99
CA PRO A 10 6.43 -6.47 -24.45
C PRO A 10 7.28 -5.62 -25.41
N PRO A 11 8.15 -4.74 -24.92
CA PRO A 11 8.67 -4.71 -23.55
C PRO A 11 7.85 -3.91 -22.52
N ASN A 12 6.64 -3.40 -22.86
CA ASN A 12 5.79 -2.63 -21.92
C ASN A 12 6.57 -1.64 -21.03
N ARG A 13 7.25 -0.69 -21.67
CA ARG A 13 8.28 0.16 -21.03
C ARG A 13 7.67 1.11 -19.99
N PRO A 14 8.32 1.31 -18.83
CA PRO A 14 7.86 2.24 -17.81
C PRO A 14 8.06 3.68 -18.26
N TYR A 15 7.11 4.53 -17.88
CA TYR A 15 7.14 5.95 -18.19
C TYR A 15 6.83 6.78 -16.94
N LEU A 16 7.32 8.02 -16.93
CA LEU A 16 7.05 9.02 -15.93
C LEU A 16 6.24 10.15 -16.55
N ILE A 17 5.22 10.59 -15.83
CA ILE A 17 4.53 11.86 -16.03
C ILE A 17 4.60 12.63 -14.72
N ARG A 18 4.81 13.93 -14.78
CA ARG A 18 4.93 14.78 -13.58
C ARG A 18 4.13 16.06 -13.72
N SER A 19 3.85 16.68 -12.59
CA SER A 19 3.30 18.03 -12.49
C SER A 19 4.20 18.87 -11.62
N THR A 20 4.38 20.14 -11.98
CA THR A 20 5.16 21.14 -11.24
C THR A 20 4.29 22.27 -10.69
N ASP A 21 2.97 22.20 -10.89
CA ASP A 21 1.99 23.23 -10.53
C ASP A 21 0.84 22.68 -9.66
N GLY A 22 1.17 21.72 -8.78
CA GLY A 22 0.22 21.12 -7.84
C GLY A 22 -0.82 20.22 -8.50
N GLY A 23 -0.52 19.67 -9.68
CA GLY A 23 -1.42 18.78 -10.43
C GLY A 23 -2.34 19.49 -11.42
N SER A 24 -2.20 20.81 -11.61
CA SER A 24 -3.05 21.59 -12.53
C SER A 24 -2.74 21.26 -13.99
N LYS A 25 -1.47 21.02 -14.32
CA LYS A 25 -1.00 20.55 -15.62
C LYS A 25 0.02 19.43 -15.43
N TRP A 26 0.16 18.62 -16.47
CA TRP A 26 1.12 17.53 -16.53
C TRP A 26 2.01 17.68 -17.75
N ASP A 27 3.30 17.43 -17.56
CA ASP A 27 4.27 17.37 -18.64
C ASP A 27 3.93 16.22 -19.62
N ALA A 28 4.52 16.24 -20.82
CA ALA A 28 4.51 15.06 -21.67
C ALA A 28 5.18 13.88 -20.95
N TRP A 29 4.64 12.67 -21.14
CA TRP A 29 5.24 11.46 -20.58
C TRP A 29 6.62 11.21 -21.21
N LYS A 30 7.51 10.60 -20.44
CA LYS A 30 8.84 10.16 -20.91
C LYS A 30 9.13 8.74 -20.44
N TYR A 31 9.84 7.96 -21.25
CA TYR A 31 10.34 6.67 -20.78
C TYR A 31 11.38 6.89 -19.69
N ILE A 32 11.35 6.06 -18.65
CA ILE A 32 12.37 6.08 -17.61
C ILE A 32 13.48 5.07 -17.91
N ASP A 33 13.24 4.06 -18.76
CA ASP A 33 14.26 3.11 -19.19
C ASP A 33 15.03 3.61 -20.43
N THR A 34 16.28 3.16 -20.57
CA THR A 34 17.16 3.57 -21.68
C THR A 34 18.07 2.44 -22.14
N THR A 35 18.79 2.61 -23.24
CA THR A 35 19.78 1.64 -23.73
C THR A 35 20.81 1.34 -22.64
N GLY A 36 21.03 0.05 -22.35
CA GLY A 36 21.80 -0.46 -21.21
C GLY A 36 20.94 -0.88 -20.01
N TRP A 37 19.73 -0.31 -19.91
CA TRP A 37 18.84 -0.37 -18.76
C TRP A 37 17.38 -0.64 -19.15
N LEU A 38 17.15 -1.40 -20.22
CA LEU A 38 15.82 -1.65 -20.78
C LEU A 38 15.10 -2.73 -19.99
N VAL A 39 13.76 -2.66 -19.94
CA VAL A 39 12.94 -3.76 -19.43
C VAL A 39 13.13 -5.04 -20.24
N GLY A 40 13.23 -4.92 -21.57
CA GLY A 40 13.36 -6.08 -22.47
C GLY A 40 12.04 -6.79 -22.77
N ASN A 41 12.05 -7.62 -23.82
CA ASN A 41 10.83 -8.09 -24.48
C ASN A 41 10.27 -9.41 -23.92
N LEU A 42 10.91 -9.97 -22.88
CA LEU A 42 10.54 -11.27 -22.32
C LEU A 42 9.70 -11.16 -21.05
N ILE A 43 9.39 -9.94 -20.60
CA ILE A 43 8.60 -9.69 -19.40
C ILE A 43 7.20 -9.29 -19.85
N ASP A 44 6.23 -10.18 -19.65
CA ASP A 44 4.85 -9.96 -20.08
C ASP A 44 4.18 -8.78 -19.36
N SER A 45 4.56 -8.55 -18.10
CA SER A 45 3.90 -7.58 -17.22
C SER A 45 4.89 -6.93 -16.25
N PRO A 46 5.86 -6.13 -16.76
CA PRO A 46 6.81 -5.42 -15.92
C PRO A 46 6.08 -4.45 -15.00
N MET A 47 6.45 -4.41 -13.71
CA MET A 47 5.88 -3.46 -12.76
C MET A 47 6.99 -2.52 -12.28
N ALA A 48 6.81 -1.23 -12.51
CA ALA A 48 7.68 -0.21 -11.94
C ALA A 48 7.13 0.25 -10.58
N THR A 49 7.99 0.24 -9.56
CA THR A 49 7.66 0.68 -8.20
C THR A 49 8.41 1.96 -7.86
N PRO A 50 7.72 3.11 -7.72
CA PRO A 50 8.33 4.40 -7.44
C PRO A 50 8.32 4.71 -5.94
N ALA A 51 9.31 5.50 -5.51
CA ALA A 51 9.34 6.16 -4.22
C ALA A 51 9.94 7.57 -4.38
N VAL A 52 9.66 8.47 -3.45
CA VAL A 52 10.26 9.81 -3.39
C VAL A 52 10.74 10.02 -1.96
N SER A 53 12.03 10.27 -1.79
CA SER A 53 12.65 10.55 -0.49
C SER A 53 12.25 11.93 0.04
N ASP A 54 12.53 12.18 1.32
CA ASP A 54 12.17 13.44 1.98
C ASP A 54 12.91 14.67 1.39
N ASN A 55 14.08 14.47 0.78
CA ASN A 55 14.80 15.51 0.03
C ASN A 55 14.28 15.74 -1.40
N GLY A 56 13.25 15.00 -1.83
CA GLY A 56 12.61 15.16 -3.14
C GLY A 56 13.22 14.32 -4.27
N THR A 57 14.24 13.50 -4.00
CA THR A 57 14.80 12.58 -5.01
C THR A 57 13.78 11.50 -5.37
N PHE A 58 13.52 11.36 -6.66
CA PHE A 58 12.69 10.29 -7.22
C PHE A 58 13.52 9.03 -7.42
N PHE A 59 12.96 7.90 -7.01
CA PHE A 59 13.50 6.57 -7.22
C PHE A 59 12.46 5.69 -7.89
N CYS A 60 12.89 4.80 -8.78
CA CYS A 60 12.01 3.79 -9.34
C CYS A 60 12.74 2.49 -9.65
N VAL A 61 12.27 1.40 -9.04
CA VAL A 61 12.76 0.06 -9.34
C VAL A 61 11.86 -0.61 -10.38
N TYR A 62 12.46 -1.27 -11.36
CA TYR A 62 11.75 -2.01 -12.41
C TYR A 62 12.52 -3.26 -12.84
N PRO A 63 11.83 -4.30 -13.34
CA PRO A 63 12.47 -5.53 -13.79
C PRO A 63 13.06 -5.36 -15.19
N SER A 64 14.17 -6.06 -15.45
CA SER A 64 14.89 -6.06 -16.74
C SER A 64 15.29 -7.47 -17.12
N TYR A 65 14.92 -7.90 -18.31
CA TYR A 65 15.47 -9.09 -18.95
C TYR A 65 15.56 -8.93 -20.47
N LEU A 66 16.76 -8.57 -20.91
CA LEU A 66 17.14 -8.48 -22.32
C LEU A 66 18.51 -9.09 -22.50
N LEU A 67 18.59 -10.22 -23.22
CA LEU A 67 19.82 -11.01 -23.36
C LEU A 67 21.00 -10.23 -23.96
N SER A 68 20.72 -9.22 -24.79
CA SER A 68 21.77 -8.35 -25.35
C SER A 68 22.36 -7.36 -24.33
N GLN A 69 21.73 -7.19 -23.16
CA GLN A 69 22.21 -6.32 -22.07
C GLN A 69 22.73 -7.13 -20.88
N SER A 70 22.13 -8.27 -20.58
CA SER A 70 22.56 -9.16 -19.50
C SER A 70 22.04 -10.57 -19.73
N VAL A 71 22.85 -11.57 -19.39
CA VAL A 71 22.43 -12.98 -19.35
C VAL A 71 21.54 -13.31 -18.15
N TYR A 72 21.50 -12.41 -17.16
CA TYR A 72 20.65 -12.54 -15.97
C TYR A 72 19.43 -11.62 -16.08
N ALA A 73 18.29 -12.10 -15.57
CA ALA A 73 17.19 -11.21 -15.18
C ALA A 73 17.62 -10.37 -13.97
N ARG A 74 17.19 -9.11 -13.93
CA ARG A 74 17.65 -8.12 -12.96
C ARG A 74 16.51 -7.24 -12.47
N LEU A 75 16.69 -6.66 -11.30
CA LEU A 75 16.00 -5.45 -10.87
C LEU A 75 16.95 -4.27 -11.04
N LEU A 76 16.48 -3.24 -11.73
CA LEU A 76 17.21 -2.02 -11.99
C LEU A 76 16.54 -0.87 -11.24
N LEU A 77 17.35 0.07 -10.79
CA LEU A 77 16.94 1.33 -10.22
C LEU A 77 17.20 2.44 -11.24
N THR A 78 16.24 3.35 -11.38
CA THR A 78 16.47 4.68 -11.95
C THR A 78 16.19 5.75 -10.91
N THR A 79 17.00 6.80 -10.89
CA THR A 79 16.91 7.91 -9.93
C THR A 79 16.91 9.25 -10.63
N SER A 80 16.30 10.25 -10.01
CA SER A 80 16.31 11.62 -10.50
C SER A 80 16.11 12.62 -9.36
N ASP A 81 17.03 13.58 -9.24
CA ASP A 81 17.04 14.67 -8.27
C ASP A 81 16.55 16.01 -8.88
N ASP A 82 16.31 16.05 -10.19
CA ASP A 82 15.86 17.22 -10.95
C ASP A 82 14.38 17.12 -11.37
N GLY A 83 13.61 16.34 -10.61
CA GLY A 83 12.20 16.08 -10.83
C GLY A 83 11.91 15.20 -12.05
N GLY A 84 12.88 14.47 -12.58
CA GLY A 84 12.73 13.59 -13.74
C GLY A 84 13.19 14.19 -15.06
N ASN A 85 13.95 15.30 -15.08
CA ASN A 85 14.54 15.84 -16.31
C ASN A 85 15.70 14.96 -16.80
N SER A 86 16.51 14.45 -15.89
CA SER A 86 17.58 13.50 -16.14
C SER A 86 17.47 12.29 -15.22
N PHE A 87 18.08 11.18 -15.63
CA PHE A 87 18.03 9.92 -14.89
C PHE A 87 19.42 9.31 -14.74
N VAL A 88 19.70 8.80 -13.55
CA VAL A 88 20.84 7.94 -13.24
C VAL A 88 20.33 6.51 -13.03
N TYR A 89 21.19 5.51 -13.24
CA TYR A 89 20.79 4.10 -13.23
C TYR A 89 21.77 3.24 -12.43
N HIS A 90 21.22 2.33 -11.64
CA HIS A 90 21.97 1.35 -10.84
C HIS A 90 21.31 -0.03 -10.92
N GLU A 91 22.08 -1.09 -10.67
CA GLU A 91 21.54 -2.44 -10.50
C GLU A 91 21.18 -2.65 -9.04
N VAL A 92 19.94 -3.07 -8.76
CA VAL A 92 19.50 -3.42 -7.40
C VAL A 92 19.97 -4.83 -7.07
N MET A 93 19.61 -5.80 -7.93
CA MET A 93 20.02 -7.19 -7.75
C MET A 93 19.82 -8.01 -9.03
N LYS A 94 20.53 -9.14 -9.10
CA LYS A 94 20.29 -10.21 -10.08
C LYS A 94 19.26 -11.18 -9.53
N ILE A 95 18.37 -11.64 -10.39
CA ILE A 95 17.34 -12.63 -10.03
C ILE A 95 17.87 -14.02 -10.39
N THR A 96 18.22 -14.80 -9.36
CA THR A 96 18.73 -16.17 -9.51
C THR A 96 17.67 -17.23 -9.16
N LYS A 97 16.76 -16.89 -8.24
CA LYS A 97 15.68 -17.75 -7.75
C LYS A 97 14.37 -16.95 -7.74
N PRO A 98 13.73 -16.75 -8.91
CA PRO A 98 12.51 -15.94 -8.98
C PRO A 98 11.39 -16.54 -8.14
N ALA A 99 10.49 -15.69 -7.67
CA ALA A 99 9.26 -16.13 -7.02
C ALA A 99 8.44 -17.02 -7.97
N ASP A 100 8.24 -18.27 -7.55
CA ASP A 100 7.45 -19.25 -8.29
C ASP A 100 6.02 -19.35 -7.73
N GLY A 101 5.09 -19.75 -8.59
CA GLY A 101 3.67 -19.86 -8.27
C GLY A 101 2.79 -19.05 -9.23
N PRO A 102 1.86 -19.69 -9.95
CA PRO A 102 0.98 -19.01 -10.91
C PRO A 102 -0.07 -18.14 -10.21
N LEU A 103 -0.52 -18.54 -9.02
CA LEU A 103 -1.54 -17.83 -8.25
C LEU A 103 -0.97 -16.80 -7.28
N ALA A 104 0.33 -16.90 -6.97
CA ALA A 104 1.05 -16.04 -6.04
C ALA A 104 0.91 -14.56 -6.39
N LYS A 105 0.64 -13.74 -5.36
CA LYS A 105 0.52 -12.28 -5.54
C LYS A 105 1.87 -11.62 -5.32
N LYS A 106 2.64 -11.57 -6.41
CA LYS A 106 4.07 -11.21 -6.47
C LYS A 106 4.33 -9.70 -6.58
N GLY A 107 3.49 -8.88 -5.94
CA GLY A 107 3.69 -7.43 -5.89
C GLY A 107 4.86 -7.09 -4.97
N TYR A 108 5.77 -6.23 -5.42
CA TYR A 108 6.93 -5.74 -4.67
C TYR A 108 6.87 -4.23 -4.49
N GLN A 109 7.62 -3.71 -3.51
CA GLN A 109 7.57 -2.30 -3.13
C GLN A 109 8.98 -1.76 -2.90
N LEU A 110 9.19 -0.53 -3.38
CA LEU A 110 10.30 0.33 -2.96
C LEU A 110 9.76 1.33 -1.95
N VAL A 111 10.46 1.52 -0.83
CA VAL A 111 10.16 2.53 0.18
C VAL A 111 11.43 3.31 0.55
N THR A 112 11.24 4.56 0.94
CA THR A 112 12.28 5.48 1.39
C THR A 112 12.13 5.73 2.88
N ASP A 113 13.22 5.80 3.62
CA ASP A 113 13.23 6.17 5.04
C ASP A 113 13.12 7.70 5.18
N PRO A 114 12.03 8.24 5.79
CA PRO A 114 11.90 9.68 6.01
C PRO A 114 12.94 10.26 6.96
N SER A 115 13.57 9.43 7.80
CA SER A 115 14.59 9.85 8.76
C SER A 115 16.02 9.87 8.20
N ASP A 116 16.22 9.32 7.00
CA ASP A 116 17.50 9.25 6.30
C ASP A 116 17.28 9.14 4.77
N PRO A 117 17.47 10.23 4.01
CA PRO A 117 17.29 10.22 2.55
C PRO A 117 18.20 9.24 1.81
N GLY A 118 19.31 8.80 2.40
CA GLY A 118 20.20 7.79 1.84
C GLY A 118 19.67 6.37 1.95
N HIS A 119 18.69 6.14 2.84
CA HIS A 119 18.21 4.82 3.19
C HIS A 119 16.95 4.43 2.39
N LEU A 120 17.10 3.40 1.56
CA LEU A 120 16.05 2.82 0.73
C LEU A 120 15.88 1.34 1.08
N LEU A 121 14.64 0.85 0.99
CA LEU A 121 14.34 -0.57 1.14
C LEU A 121 13.47 -1.05 -0.02
N PHE A 122 13.88 -2.15 -0.63
CA PHE A 122 13.10 -2.87 -1.62
C PHE A 122 12.67 -4.22 -1.06
N CYS A 123 11.36 -4.43 -0.91
CA CYS A 123 10.79 -5.70 -0.44
C CYS A 123 10.14 -6.48 -1.58
N SER A 124 10.43 -7.78 -1.64
CA SER A 124 9.97 -8.66 -2.71
C SER A 124 9.85 -10.12 -2.26
N HIS A 125 9.55 -11.00 -3.22
CA HIS A 125 9.39 -12.43 -3.03
C HIS A 125 10.48 -13.18 -3.78
N ALA A 126 10.95 -14.30 -3.22
CA ALA A 126 11.84 -15.22 -3.93
C ALA A 126 11.64 -16.65 -3.42
N SER A 127 11.98 -17.63 -4.28
CA SER A 127 11.91 -19.05 -3.95
C SER A 127 13.28 -19.64 -3.63
N THR A 128 14.09 -18.90 -2.87
CA THR A 128 15.49 -19.24 -2.55
C THR A 128 15.61 -20.57 -1.82
N TYR A 129 14.65 -20.88 -0.92
CA TYR A 129 14.66 -22.07 -0.08
C TYR A 129 13.70 -23.18 -0.56
N GLY A 130 13.16 -23.05 -1.77
CA GLY A 130 12.25 -24.04 -2.39
C GLY A 130 10.78 -23.66 -2.32
N ASP A 131 10.40 -22.83 -1.35
CA ASP A 131 9.10 -22.17 -1.21
C ASP A 131 9.25 -20.65 -1.27
N MET A 132 8.14 -19.93 -1.50
CA MET A 132 8.17 -18.49 -1.74
C MET A 132 8.13 -17.73 -0.42
N ASP A 133 9.25 -17.09 -0.09
CA ASP A 133 9.44 -16.29 1.12
C ASP A 133 9.48 -14.78 0.84
N ILE A 134 9.47 -13.99 1.91
CA ILE A 134 9.63 -12.53 1.86
C ILE A 134 11.09 -12.15 2.04
N PHE A 135 11.61 -11.32 1.14
CA PHE A 135 12.97 -10.79 1.18
C PHE A 135 13.00 -9.27 1.11
N ILE A 136 14.03 -8.68 1.73
CA ILE A 136 14.39 -7.29 1.56
C ILE A 136 15.82 -7.15 1.06
N VAL A 137 16.09 -6.08 0.33
CA VAL A 137 17.42 -5.53 0.08
C VAL A 137 17.38 -4.05 0.42
N GLU A 138 18.50 -3.52 0.88
CA GLU A 138 18.58 -2.15 1.38
C GLU A 138 19.74 -1.41 0.73
N SER A 139 19.57 -0.11 0.59
CA SER A 139 20.65 0.81 0.21
C SER A 139 20.77 1.88 1.29
N PHE A 140 22.00 2.30 1.58
CA PHE A 140 22.32 3.37 2.53
C PHE A 140 23.06 4.54 1.84
N ASP A 141 23.04 4.55 0.51
CA ASP A 141 23.77 5.48 -0.35
C ASP A 141 22.95 5.89 -1.58
N GLU A 142 21.65 6.15 -1.36
CA GLU A 142 20.71 6.62 -2.42
C GLU A 142 20.62 5.65 -3.62
N GLY A 143 20.74 4.35 -3.35
CA GLY A 143 20.58 3.29 -4.34
C GLY A 143 21.81 3.00 -5.19
N ILE A 144 22.98 3.58 -4.86
CA ILE A 144 24.25 3.31 -5.55
C ILE A 144 24.71 1.87 -5.32
N SER A 145 24.59 1.39 -4.08
CA SER A 145 24.87 0.01 -3.69
C SER A 145 23.74 -0.57 -2.84
N TRP A 146 23.63 -1.90 -2.86
CA TRP A 146 22.58 -2.64 -2.18
C TRP A 146 23.17 -3.79 -1.36
N THR A 147 22.54 -4.10 -0.24
CA THR A 147 22.88 -5.27 0.59
C THR A 147 22.55 -6.57 -0.14
N GLU A 148 23.10 -7.67 0.36
CA GLU A 148 22.57 -9.00 0.06
C GLU A 148 21.11 -9.13 0.54
N ALA A 149 20.34 -10.01 -0.10
CA ALA A 149 18.95 -10.23 0.23
C ALA A 149 18.80 -10.91 1.61
N VAL A 150 17.94 -10.34 2.47
CA VAL A 150 17.64 -10.84 3.81
C VAL A 150 16.22 -11.38 3.85
N ARG A 151 16.03 -12.63 4.28
CA ARG A 151 14.71 -13.23 4.52
C ARG A 151 14.07 -12.59 5.76
N VAL A 152 12.81 -12.18 5.65
CA VAL A 152 12.08 -11.48 6.73
C VAL A 152 11.25 -12.42 7.59
N ASN A 153 10.58 -13.39 6.96
CA ASN A 153 9.77 -14.35 7.69
C ASN A 153 10.64 -15.38 8.44
N ASP A 154 10.21 -15.76 9.63
CA ASP A 154 10.95 -16.59 10.59
C ASP A 154 10.42 -18.02 10.75
N ASP A 155 9.47 -18.45 9.91
CA ASP A 155 9.02 -19.84 9.86
C ASP A 155 10.09 -20.76 9.24
N GLU A 156 9.94 -22.07 9.43
CA GLU A 156 10.89 -23.07 8.93
C GLU A 156 11.10 -22.95 7.41
N GLN A 157 12.33 -23.03 6.94
CA GLN A 157 12.67 -22.89 5.52
C GLN A 157 12.34 -24.18 4.74
N GLY A 158 11.78 -24.04 3.53
CA GLY A 158 11.54 -25.20 2.65
C GLY A 158 10.45 -26.15 3.16
N ASN A 159 9.56 -25.67 4.01
CA ASN A 159 8.45 -26.45 4.57
C ASN A 159 7.20 -26.46 3.65
N GLY A 160 7.27 -25.77 2.50
CA GLY A 160 6.20 -25.67 1.52
C GLY A 160 5.13 -24.64 1.89
N LYS A 161 5.32 -23.87 2.96
CA LYS A 161 4.45 -22.74 3.32
C LYS A 161 4.79 -21.57 2.41
N MET A 162 3.78 -20.79 2.06
CA MET A 162 3.91 -19.76 1.04
C MET A 162 3.54 -18.39 1.58
N GLN A 163 4.45 -17.43 1.41
CA GLN A 163 4.36 -16.05 1.87
C GLN A 163 4.26 -15.11 0.65
N ASP A 164 3.21 -14.31 0.59
CA ASP A 164 2.96 -13.39 -0.53
C ASP A 164 2.35 -12.06 -0.09
N LEU A 165 2.00 -11.15 -1.04
CA LEU A 165 1.42 -9.83 -0.73
C LEU A 165 2.26 -9.00 0.28
N VAL A 166 3.55 -8.81 -0.01
CA VAL A 166 4.43 -8.02 0.89
C VAL A 166 4.20 -6.52 0.75
N TRP A 167 4.17 -5.81 1.87
CA TRP A 167 4.24 -4.37 1.96
C TRP A 167 5.17 -3.94 3.09
N ALA A 168 5.74 -2.73 2.99
CA ALA A 168 6.61 -2.15 3.99
C ALA A 168 6.34 -0.65 4.17
N ASP A 169 6.76 -0.11 5.32
CA ASP A 169 6.74 1.33 5.61
C ASP A 169 7.78 1.68 6.67
N PHE A 170 8.36 2.87 6.55
CA PHE A 170 9.13 3.50 7.62
C PHE A 170 8.28 4.54 8.34
N ASP A 171 8.47 4.69 9.66
CA ASP A 171 8.00 5.88 10.36
C ASP A 171 9.04 7.02 10.31
N ASN A 172 8.67 8.19 10.84
CA ASN A 172 9.55 9.36 10.85
C ASN A 172 10.79 9.20 11.73
N ASP A 173 10.82 8.19 12.61
CA ASP A 173 11.96 7.89 13.46
C ASP A 173 12.89 6.84 12.80
N GLY A 174 12.56 6.38 11.59
CA GLY A 174 13.30 5.36 10.82
C GLY A 174 13.04 3.92 11.28
N ASN A 175 12.01 3.69 12.07
CA ASN A 175 11.60 2.32 12.39
C ASN A 175 10.87 1.72 11.19
N LEU A 176 11.10 0.43 10.95
CA LEU A 176 10.58 -0.32 9.82
C LEU A 176 9.48 -1.28 10.26
N ILE A 177 8.40 -1.34 9.48
CA ILE A 177 7.45 -2.46 9.47
C ILE A 177 7.47 -3.12 8.09
N VAL A 178 7.47 -4.46 8.08
CA VAL A 178 7.17 -5.27 6.90
C VAL A 178 6.00 -6.17 7.25
N ASN A 179 4.98 -6.25 6.39
CA ASN A 179 3.86 -7.18 6.54
C ASN A 179 3.63 -7.99 5.26
N TRP A 180 2.99 -9.14 5.41
CA TRP A 180 2.70 -10.06 4.32
C TRP A 180 1.55 -11.00 4.67
N ARG A 181 1.05 -11.71 3.66
CA ARG A 181 0.12 -12.84 3.82
C ARG A 181 0.92 -14.12 3.97
N ASP A 182 0.57 -14.91 4.97
CA ASP A 182 1.37 -16.02 5.46
C ASP A 182 0.49 -17.27 5.68
N ARG A 183 1.04 -18.44 5.36
CA ARG A 183 0.34 -19.73 5.45
C ARG A 183 0.96 -20.68 6.45
N ARG A 184 1.89 -20.22 7.29
CA ARG A 184 2.66 -21.05 8.25
C ARG A 184 1.78 -21.92 9.13
N ASN A 185 0.59 -21.45 9.49
CA ASN A 185 -0.36 -22.14 10.36
C ASN A 185 -1.46 -22.92 9.62
N ALA A 186 -1.40 -23.04 8.29
CA ALA A 186 -2.32 -23.89 7.55
C ALA A 186 -1.98 -25.38 7.75
N GLU A 187 -2.94 -26.29 7.56
CA GLU A 187 -2.65 -27.73 7.56
C GLU A 187 -1.94 -28.20 6.27
N GLY A 188 -1.99 -27.44 5.17
CA GLY A 188 -1.43 -27.79 3.86
C GLY A 188 -0.25 -26.94 3.40
N THR A 189 0.19 -27.14 2.15
CA THR A 189 1.27 -26.39 1.49
C THR A 189 0.74 -25.62 0.27
N GLY A 190 1.50 -24.62 -0.19
CA GLY A 190 1.18 -23.85 -1.39
C GLY A 190 0.03 -22.84 -1.23
N TYR A 191 -0.42 -22.29 -2.36
CA TYR A 191 -1.29 -21.11 -2.39
C TYR A 191 -2.71 -21.34 -1.82
N GLU A 192 -3.32 -22.47 -2.14
CA GLU A 192 -4.74 -22.79 -1.90
C GLU A 192 -4.98 -23.37 -0.49
N THR A 193 -4.39 -22.71 0.50
CA THR A 193 -4.50 -23.09 1.91
C THR A 193 -4.84 -21.87 2.76
N ALA A 194 -5.28 -22.13 3.99
CA ALA A 194 -5.66 -21.08 4.92
C ALA A 194 -4.50 -20.09 5.18
N CYS A 195 -4.82 -18.83 5.41
CA CYS A 195 -3.81 -17.78 5.56
C CYS A 195 -4.12 -16.80 6.69
N GLU A 196 -3.07 -16.13 7.14
CA GLU A 196 -3.08 -15.06 8.12
C GLU A 196 -2.28 -13.88 7.58
N ILE A 197 -2.40 -12.72 8.23
CA ILE A 197 -1.52 -11.58 7.96
C ILE A 197 -0.49 -11.50 9.08
N TRP A 198 0.78 -11.48 8.72
CA TRP A 198 1.92 -11.44 9.63
C TRP A 198 2.78 -10.22 9.35
N GLY A 199 3.61 -9.86 10.32
CA GLY A 199 4.58 -8.78 10.15
C GLY A 199 5.81 -8.93 11.04
N ALA A 200 6.83 -8.16 10.71
CA ALA A 200 8.08 -8.03 11.44
C ALA A 200 8.45 -6.55 11.58
N TYR A 201 8.86 -6.16 12.78
CA TYR A 201 9.23 -4.78 13.10
C TYR A 201 10.74 -4.69 13.36
N ARG A 202 11.38 -3.62 12.91
CA ARG A 202 12.79 -3.36 13.18
C ARG A 202 12.97 -1.90 13.57
N LYS A 203 13.49 -1.67 14.78
CA LYS A 203 13.89 -0.32 15.20
C LYS A 203 15.04 0.17 14.33
N LYS A 204 15.12 1.49 14.10
CA LYS A 204 16.20 2.12 13.32
C LYS A 204 17.59 1.61 13.69
N ASP A 205 17.89 1.56 14.99
CA ASP A 205 19.21 1.18 15.50
C ASP A 205 19.40 -0.34 15.68
N SER A 206 18.46 -1.17 15.22
CA SER A 206 18.52 -2.63 15.35
C SER A 206 18.99 -3.28 14.04
N ALA A 207 19.99 -4.15 14.13
CA ALA A 207 20.43 -4.96 13.01
C ALA A 207 19.46 -6.09 12.64
N THR A 208 18.58 -6.50 13.56
CA THR A 208 17.66 -7.64 13.38
C THR A 208 16.21 -7.23 13.58
N PHE A 209 15.31 -7.92 12.88
CA PHE A 209 13.87 -7.84 13.12
C PHE A 209 13.51 -8.39 14.50
N SER A 210 12.39 -7.91 15.04
CA SER A 210 11.65 -8.57 16.11
C SER A 210 11.21 -9.97 15.67
N PRO A 211 10.86 -10.87 16.61
CA PRO A 211 10.06 -12.04 16.28
C PRO A 211 8.85 -11.63 15.43
N ASN A 212 8.51 -12.44 14.43
CA ASN A 212 7.33 -12.17 13.63
C ASN A 212 6.09 -12.24 14.52
N PHE A 213 5.08 -11.45 14.19
CA PHE A 213 3.83 -11.40 14.93
C PHE A 213 2.63 -11.39 14.00
N ARG A 214 1.55 -11.99 14.46
CA ARG A 214 0.29 -12.03 13.71
C ARG A 214 -0.42 -10.68 13.82
N ILE A 215 -0.79 -10.12 12.68
CA ILE A 215 -1.57 -8.89 12.53
C ILE A 215 -3.07 -9.21 12.44
N SER A 216 -3.44 -10.26 11.69
CA SER A 216 -4.82 -10.74 11.65
C SER A 216 -5.22 -11.40 12.99
N ASP A 217 -6.51 -11.43 13.28
CA ASP A 217 -7.09 -12.05 14.48
C ASP A 217 -7.54 -13.50 14.25
N THR A 218 -7.50 -13.97 13.01
CA THR A 218 -8.02 -15.27 12.62
C THR A 218 -7.24 -15.84 11.44
N LEU A 219 -7.21 -17.17 11.37
CA LEU A 219 -6.79 -17.97 10.23
C LEU A 219 -8.00 -18.07 9.28
N VAL A 220 -7.83 -17.61 8.04
CA VAL A 220 -8.91 -17.55 7.05
C VAL A 220 -8.69 -18.64 6.02
N GLU A 221 -9.68 -19.53 5.88
CA GLU A 221 -9.68 -20.58 4.86
C GLU A 221 -9.56 -20.01 3.45
N TYR A 222 -8.94 -20.79 2.56
CA TYR A 222 -8.84 -20.43 1.15
C TYR A 222 -10.23 -20.31 0.51
N ASP A 223 -10.35 -19.32 -0.37
CA ASP A 223 -11.53 -19.04 -1.19
C ASP A 223 -11.03 -18.74 -2.61
N ASP A 224 -11.67 -19.35 -3.61
CA ASP A 224 -11.26 -19.31 -5.02
C ASP A 224 -11.30 -17.88 -5.61
N VAL A 225 -12.08 -16.97 -5.01
CA VAL A 225 -12.07 -15.56 -5.37
C VAL A 225 -10.65 -14.96 -5.24
N LEU A 226 -9.82 -15.46 -4.33
CA LEU A 226 -8.45 -14.98 -4.12
C LEU A 226 -7.51 -15.33 -5.28
N SER A 227 -7.86 -16.30 -6.12
CA SER A 227 -7.10 -16.70 -7.31
C SER A 227 -7.38 -15.79 -8.50
N SER A 228 -8.44 -14.99 -8.45
CA SER A 228 -8.80 -14.05 -9.51
C SER A 228 -7.91 -12.79 -9.51
N SER A 229 -7.80 -12.18 -10.69
CA SER A 229 -7.11 -10.89 -10.85
C SER A 229 -7.88 -9.76 -10.15
N GLY A 230 -7.16 -8.82 -9.53
CA GLY A 230 -7.75 -7.64 -8.90
C GLY A 230 -8.16 -7.79 -7.44
N ASN A 231 -7.91 -8.97 -6.84
CA ASN A 231 -8.29 -9.27 -5.46
C ASN A 231 -7.11 -9.21 -4.48
N ASP A 232 -6.13 -8.35 -4.81
CA ASP A 232 -4.83 -8.25 -4.16
C ASP A 232 -4.79 -6.97 -3.32
N PHE A 233 -5.40 -7.04 -2.15
CA PHE A 233 -5.45 -5.89 -1.23
C PHE A 233 -4.49 -6.12 -0.07
N MET A 234 -3.46 -5.29 0.01
CA MET A 234 -2.58 -5.18 1.18
C MET A 234 -2.05 -3.76 1.25
N CYS A 235 -1.90 -3.21 2.45
CA CYS A 235 -1.10 -2.04 2.73
C CYS A 235 -0.76 -1.98 4.22
N VAL A 236 0.43 -1.46 4.54
CA VAL A 236 0.80 -1.10 5.91
C VAL A 236 1.29 0.33 5.97
N LYS A 237 0.99 1.01 7.08
CA LYS A 237 1.60 2.27 7.47
C LYS A 237 2.05 2.23 8.92
N LEU A 238 3.23 2.79 9.22
CA LEU A 238 3.76 2.91 10.57
C LEU A 238 3.81 4.38 10.97
N ARG A 239 3.30 4.67 12.16
CA ARG A 239 3.37 6.02 12.73
C ARG A 239 3.49 5.95 14.24
N ASN A 240 4.59 6.47 14.79
CA ASN A 240 4.84 6.54 16.23
C ASN A 240 4.62 5.15 16.88
N ASP A 241 5.34 4.14 16.41
CA ASP A 241 5.22 2.72 16.83
C ASP A 241 3.82 2.10 16.68
N THR A 242 2.93 2.73 15.94
CA THR A 242 1.56 2.24 15.70
C THR A 242 1.46 1.83 14.25
N LEU A 243 1.20 0.55 14.01
CA LEU A 243 0.96 0.02 12.67
C LEU A 243 -0.53 0.10 12.32
N TYR A 244 -0.79 0.39 11.05
CA TYR A 244 -2.08 0.48 10.41
C TYR A 244 -2.03 -0.43 9.18
N SER A 245 -2.64 -1.60 9.26
CA SER A 245 -2.64 -2.59 8.19
C SER A 245 -4.03 -2.71 7.58
N VAL A 246 -4.13 -2.77 6.26
CA VAL A 246 -5.34 -3.15 5.53
C VAL A 246 -5.06 -4.35 4.65
N TRP A 247 -6.02 -5.26 4.52
CA TRP A 247 -5.90 -6.40 3.62
C TRP A 247 -7.26 -6.91 3.14
N GLY A 248 -7.25 -7.71 2.07
CA GLY A 248 -8.45 -8.41 1.58
C GLY A 248 -8.52 -9.84 2.08
N ASP A 249 -9.65 -10.25 2.64
CA ASP A 249 -9.93 -11.67 2.91
C ASP A 249 -11.43 -12.00 2.88
N THR A 250 -11.74 -13.30 2.94
CA THR A 250 -13.07 -13.88 2.71
C THR A 250 -13.70 -14.50 3.95
N ARG A 251 -13.26 -14.14 5.16
CA ARG A 251 -13.67 -14.78 6.42
C ARG A 251 -15.19 -14.84 6.71
N ASN A 252 -15.99 -14.07 5.98
CA ASN A 252 -17.45 -14.02 6.10
C ASN A 252 -18.17 -14.49 4.81
N GLY A 253 -17.47 -15.24 3.95
CA GLY A 253 -17.98 -15.77 2.68
C GLY A 253 -18.05 -14.75 1.53
N LYS A 254 -17.46 -13.56 1.71
CA LYS A 254 -17.31 -12.55 0.65
C LYS A 254 -15.97 -11.87 0.78
N LEU A 255 -15.36 -11.52 -0.35
CA LEU A 255 -14.15 -10.69 -0.37
C LEU A 255 -14.48 -9.29 0.21
N ASN A 256 -13.85 -8.98 1.34
CA ASN A 256 -13.97 -7.70 2.02
C ASN A 256 -12.58 -7.13 2.32
N ILE A 257 -12.54 -5.81 2.54
CA ILE A 257 -11.33 -5.12 3.02
C ILE A 257 -11.42 -5.03 4.54
N TRP A 258 -10.38 -5.53 5.20
CA TRP A 258 -10.19 -5.53 6.64
C TRP A 258 -9.10 -4.53 7.02
N PHE A 259 -9.12 -4.13 8.28
CA PHE A 259 -8.20 -3.15 8.83
C PHE A 259 -7.85 -3.52 10.27
N GLN A 260 -6.57 -3.37 10.61
CA GLN A 260 -6.03 -3.51 11.95
C GLN A 260 -5.22 -2.26 12.29
N ARG A 261 -5.46 -1.73 13.50
CA ARG A 261 -4.56 -0.79 14.16
C ARG A 261 -4.00 -1.45 15.41
N MET A 262 -2.68 -1.48 15.57
CA MET A 262 -2.07 -1.96 16.80
C MET A 262 -0.71 -1.31 17.04
N LYS A 263 -0.26 -1.32 18.29
CA LYS A 263 1.14 -1.02 18.58
C LYS A 263 2.01 -2.17 18.09
N VAL A 264 3.17 -1.85 17.51
CA VAL A 264 4.18 -2.87 17.20
C VAL A 264 4.60 -3.57 18.51
N PRO A 265 4.91 -4.87 18.49
CA PRO A 265 5.37 -5.56 19.69
C PRO A 265 6.63 -4.90 20.27
N GLY A 266 6.59 -4.63 21.57
CA GLY A 266 7.67 -4.11 22.43
C GLY A 266 7.42 -4.54 23.88
N ASP A 267 8.23 -4.07 24.85
CA ASP A 267 8.24 -4.58 26.24
C ASP A 267 6.90 -4.53 26.99
N HIS A 268 5.89 -3.78 26.52
CA HIS A 268 4.57 -3.71 27.14
C HIS A 268 3.45 -3.69 26.08
N ILE A 269 2.87 -4.86 25.79
CA ILE A 269 1.80 -5.03 24.78
C ILE A 269 0.44 -4.67 25.40
N ASN A 270 -0.18 -3.60 24.91
CA ASN A 270 -1.63 -3.43 24.93
C ASN A 270 -2.11 -3.42 23.47
N SER A 271 -2.55 -4.56 22.95
CA SER A 271 -3.21 -4.65 21.66
C SER A 271 -4.65 -4.14 21.81
N THR A 272 -4.99 -3.03 21.15
CA THR A 272 -6.39 -2.61 21.03
C THR A 272 -6.84 -2.89 19.62
N GLN A 273 -7.56 -4.00 19.42
CA GLN A 273 -8.14 -4.32 18.12
C GLN A 273 -9.34 -3.41 17.84
N TYR A 274 -9.31 -2.68 16.73
CA TYR A 274 -10.47 -1.94 16.23
C TYR A 274 -11.08 -2.70 15.06
N ARG A 275 -12.12 -3.49 15.35
CA ARG A 275 -12.88 -4.23 14.34
C ARG A 275 -13.71 -3.24 13.51
N LEU A 276 -13.37 -3.06 12.23
CA LEU A 276 -14.18 -2.26 11.29
C LEU A 276 -15.44 -2.99 10.78
N SER A 277 -15.73 -4.21 11.26
CA SER A 277 -16.79 -5.07 10.70
C SER A 277 -18.19 -4.92 11.29
N LYS A 278 -18.54 -3.77 11.88
CA LYS A 278 -19.97 -3.46 11.99
C LYS A 278 -20.40 -3.01 10.60
N SER A 279 -21.51 -3.56 10.11
CA SER A 279 -22.28 -2.94 9.01
C SER A 279 -22.14 -1.44 9.17
N ILE A 280 -21.64 -0.73 8.17
CA ILE A 280 -21.48 0.70 8.28
C ILE A 280 -22.93 1.22 8.28
N PRO A 281 -23.57 1.65 9.40
CA PRO A 281 -24.82 2.39 9.30
C PRO A 281 -24.58 3.53 8.31
N GLN A 282 -25.23 3.47 7.16
CA GLN A 282 -25.06 4.48 6.14
C GLN A 282 -25.82 5.71 6.61
N ILE A 283 -25.15 6.85 6.65
CA ILE A 283 -25.84 8.12 6.72
C ILE A 283 -26.11 8.50 5.28
N ASN A 284 -27.37 8.50 4.89
CA ASN A 284 -27.80 8.94 3.58
C ASN A 284 -27.87 10.47 3.61
N ILE A 285 -27.25 11.13 2.63
CA ILE A 285 -27.25 12.59 2.52
C ILE A 285 -27.71 12.95 1.11
N TYR A 286 -28.83 13.64 1.01
CA TYR A 286 -29.50 13.93 -0.26
C TYR A 286 -30.40 15.17 -0.19
N PRO A 287 -30.63 15.88 -1.31
CA PRO A 287 -29.95 15.68 -2.59
C PRO A 287 -28.46 16.07 -2.50
N ASN A 288 -27.68 15.62 -3.49
CA ASN A 288 -26.29 16.03 -3.68
C ASN A 288 -25.96 15.84 -5.17
N PRO A 289 -25.87 16.91 -5.99
CA PRO A 289 -25.86 18.34 -5.61
C PRO A 289 -27.14 18.86 -4.95
N ALA A 290 -27.04 19.96 -4.19
CA ALA A 290 -28.14 20.59 -3.48
C ALA A 290 -28.01 22.13 -3.49
N HIS A 291 -29.15 22.82 -3.60
CA HIS A 291 -29.20 24.27 -3.72
C HIS A 291 -29.53 24.96 -2.38
N ASP A 292 -30.63 24.53 -1.76
CA ASP A 292 -31.25 25.17 -0.58
C ASP A 292 -31.21 24.28 0.67
N MET A 293 -31.51 22.99 0.51
CA MET A 293 -31.71 22.08 1.62
C MET A 293 -30.99 20.75 1.40
N VAL A 294 -30.37 20.23 2.45
CA VAL A 294 -29.79 18.89 2.48
C VAL A 294 -30.45 18.07 3.58
N THR A 295 -31.03 16.94 3.20
CA THR A 295 -31.54 15.95 4.14
C THR A 295 -30.42 14.99 4.51
N PHE A 296 -30.31 14.66 5.79
CA PHE A 296 -29.45 13.60 6.28
C PHE A 296 -30.25 12.61 7.13
N GLU A 297 -30.06 11.33 6.85
CA GLU A 297 -30.83 10.23 7.42
C GLU A 297 -29.90 9.14 7.93
N GLY A 298 -30.01 8.79 9.22
CA GLY A 298 -29.15 7.82 9.87
C GLY A 298 -29.44 7.67 11.37
N ASP A 299 -28.87 6.63 11.98
CA ASP A 299 -29.10 6.33 13.39
C ASP A 299 -28.14 7.08 14.33
N GLU A 300 -28.65 7.41 15.52
CA GLU A 300 -27.88 7.96 16.65
C GLU A 300 -27.06 9.22 16.31
N MET A 301 -27.53 10.02 15.35
CA MET A 301 -26.90 11.29 14.98
C MET A 301 -27.02 12.32 16.10
N GLU A 302 -25.93 13.00 16.42
CA GLU A 302 -25.86 14.04 17.46
C GLU A 302 -25.67 15.42 16.84
N HIS A 303 -24.83 15.52 15.81
CA HIS A 303 -24.39 16.81 15.30
C HIS A 303 -23.98 16.74 13.83
N VAL A 304 -24.32 17.76 13.07
CA VAL A 304 -23.83 18.00 11.71
C VAL A 304 -22.97 19.26 11.68
N ARG A 305 -21.87 19.23 10.93
CA ARG A 305 -21.03 20.37 10.59
C ARG A 305 -20.74 20.37 9.10
N VAL A 306 -20.72 21.56 8.48
CA VAL A 306 -20.25 21.73 7.11
C VAL A 306 -18.96 22.53 7.12
N PHE A 307 -17.99 22.08 6.35
CA PHE A 307 -16.69 22.72 6.18
C PHE A 307 -16.50 23.15 4.74
N ASP A 308 -15.87 24.30 4.53
CA ASP A 308 -15.34 24.66 3.21
C ASP A 308 -14.07 23.85 2.88
N ILE A 309 -13.54 24.03 1.66
CA ILE A 309 -12.32 23.35 1.20
C ILE A 309 -11.05 23.70 2.02
N HIS A 310 -11.09 24.78 2.80
CA HIS A 310 -9.98 25.19 3.67
C HIS A 310 -10.14 24.65 5.10
N GLY A 311 -11.17 23.85 5.37
CA GLY A 311 -11.46 23.27 6.67
C GLY A 311 -12.13 24.22 7.67
N ARG A 312 -12.61 25.39 7.22
CA ARG A 312 -13.36 26.33 8.08
C ARG A 312 -14.81 25.85 8.21
N THR A 313 -15.34 25.83 9.43
CA THR A 313 -16.75 25.48 9.66
C THR A 313 -17.64 26.62 9.16
N VAL A 314 -18.51 26.32 8.20
CA VAL A 314 -19.48 27.27 7.63
C VAL A 314 -20.88 27.07 8.19
N LEU A 315 -21.25 25.83 8.55
CA LEU A 315 -22.52 25.51 9.23
C LEU A 315 -22.31 24.50 10.35
N ASN A 316 -23.15 24.58 11.38
CA ASN A 316 -23.08 23.72 12.55
C ASN A 316 -24.47 23.60 13.21
N GLN A 317 -25.06 22.40 13.17
CA GLN A 317 -26.41 22.15 13.67
C GLN A 317 -26.47 20.86 14.51
N PRO A 318 -27.09 20.88 15.72
CA PRO A 318 -27.40 19.66 16.45
C PRO A 318 -28.52 18.89 15.75
N VAL A 319 -28.45 17.56 15.75
CA VAL A 319 -29.44 16.69 15.11
C VAL A 319 -30.48 16.21 16.12
N ARG A 320 -31.76 16.26 15.76
CA ARG A 320 -32.85 15.93 16.70
C ARG A 320 -33.63 14.66 16.35
N SER A 321 -33.46 14.14 15.14
CA SER A 321 -34.21 12.99 14.64
C SER A 321 -33.33 12.10 13.76
N GLN A 322 -33.82 10.87 13.48
CA GLN A 322 -33.15 9.96 12.54
C GLN A 322 -33.12 10.50 11.11
N LYS A 323 -34.02 11.42 10.77
CA LYS A 323 -34.06 12.15 9.51
C LYS A 323 -34.26 13.62 9.84
N ASP A 324 -33.33 14.46 9.40
CA ASP A 324 -33.32 15.89 9.70
C ASP A 324 -32.75 16.65 8.49
N MET A 325 -32.94 17.97 8.45
CA MET A 325 -32.57 18.80 7.31
C MET A 325 -31.63 19.92 7.74
N LEU A 326 -30.71 20.27 6.86
CA LEU A 326 -29.79 21.39 6.99
C LEU A 326 -30.10 22.39 5.88
N ASP A 327 -30.38 23.63 6.30
CA ASP A 327 -30.45 24.77 5.41
C ASP A 327 -29.04 25.19 4.97
N ILE A 328 -28.82 25.16 3.68
CA ILE A 328 -27.57 25.55 3.01
C ILE A 328 -27.76 26.78 2.12
N ASP A 329 -28.94 27.40 2.13
CA ASP A 329 -29.23 28.59 1.36
C ASP A 329 -28.24 29.71 1.74
N GLY A 330 -27.70 30.37 0.72
CA GLY A 330 -26.65 31.38 0.86
C GLY A 330 -25.21 30.86 0.97
N LEU A 331 -24.97 29.54 0.96
CA LEU A 331 -23.63 29.04 0.68
C LEU A 331 -23.28 29.26 -0.81
N PRO A 332 -22.13 29.86 -1.16
CA PRO A 332 -21.70 29.96 -2.54
C PRO A 332 -21.57 28.57 -3.20
N ALA A 333 -21.94 28.46 -4.47
CA ALA A 333 -21.77 27.24 -5.25
C ALA A 333 -20.33 26.74 -5.18
N GLY A 334 -20.15 25.45 -4.93
CA GLY A 334 -18.82 24.87 -4.69
C GLY A 334 -18.83 23.54 -3.93
N LEU A 335 -17.62 23.05 -3.64
CA LEU A 335 -17.40 21.82 -2.90
C LEU A 335 -17.28 22.10 -1.39
N TYR A 336 -18.04 21.34 -0.61
CA TYR A 336 -18.01 21.35 0.85
C TYR A 336 -17.87 19.93 1.41
N PHE A 337 -17.55 19.83 2.69
CA PHE A 337 -17.52 18.56 3.42
C PHE A 337 -18.53 18.60 4.57
N ILE A 338 -19.47 17.66 4.57
CA ILE A 338 -20.41 17.46 5.67
C ILE A 338 -19.88 16.38 6.61
N ARG A 339 -19.76 16.74 7.89
CA ARG A 339 -19.34 15.86 8.98
C ARG A 339 -20.53 15.60 9.89
N VAL A 340 -20.94 14.35 9.98
CA VAL A 340 -22.01 13.92 10.89
C VAL A 340 -21.40 13.13 12.05
N LYS A 341 -21.53 13.67 13.26
CA LYS A 341 -21.16 12.99 14.50
C LYS A 341 -22.34 12.18 15.00
N THR A 342 -22.12 10.90 15.28
CA THR A 342 -23.05 10.02 16.00
C THR A 342 -22.49 9.66 17.36
N LYS A 343 -23.28 8.99 18.21
CA LYS A 343 -22.82 8.47 19.51
C LYS A 343 -21.57 7.59 19.42
N LYS A 344 -21.39 6.89 18.29
CA LYS A 344 -20.34 5.87 18.12
C LYS A 344 -19.19 6.32 17.23
N ARG A 345 -19.42 7.23 16.27
CA ARG A 345 -18.42 7.57 15.24
C ARG A 345 -18.68 8.91 14.56
N ILE A 346 -17.76 9.29 13.69
CA ILE A 346 -17.85 10.47 12.83
C ILE A 346 -17.86 10.00 11.38
N PHE A 347 -18.79 10.54 10.61
CA PHE A 347 -18.88 10.37 9.16
C PHE A 347 -18.49 11.66 8.48
N VAL A 348 -17.79 11.57 7.35
CA VAL A 348 -17.48 12.70 6.50
C VAL A 348 -17.80 12.31 5.06
N THR A 349 -18.55 13.15 4.36
CA THR A 349 -18.78 13.00 2.92
C THR A 349 -18.76 14.36 2.24
N ARG A 350 -18.68 14.35 0.90
CA ARG A 350 -18.67 15.54 0.07
C ARG A 350 -20.10 16.05 -0.13
N LEU A 351 -20.27 17.37 -0.17
CA LEU A 351 -21.50 18.05 -0.55
C LEU A 351 -21.18 19.03 -1.68
N ILE A 352 -21.93 18.96 -2.77
CA ILE A 352 -21.85 19.91 -3.89
C ILE A 352 -23.02 20.87 -3.74
N VAL A 353 -22.71 22.15 -3.57
CA VAL A 353 -23.71 23.24 -3.59
C VAL A 353 -23.76 23.81 -5.00
N ASP A 354 -24.94 23.86 -5.62
CA ASP A 354 -25.14 24.30 -7.02
C ASP A 354 -25.84 25.65 -7.17
#